data_AF-A0A0J0UWE0-F1
#
_entry.id   AF-A0A0J0UWE0-F1
#
_cell.length_a   1.000
_cell.length_b   1.000
_cell.length_c   1.000
_cell.angle_alpha   90.00
_cell.angle_beta   90.00
_cell.angle_gamma   90.00
#
_symmetry.space_group_name_H-M   'P 1'
#
loop_
_entity.id
_entity.type
_entity.pdbx_description
1 polymer ?
#
loop_
_entity_poly.entity_id
_entity_poly.type
_entity_poly.pdbx_seq_one_letter_code
_entity_poly.pdbx_strand_id
1 'polypeptide(L)'
;MSSDVAEEYFSQWGTNVTPLGMPLHVALLAQGCDSYVKTIYIGYEISGEMVAALYAHANHIELALAVAEDHPNMVLKDASHLTWRTLPLALEIRSTEDLVLAGELIEEACVRIRGGSHDVERDNDHFIRSRQARNE
;
A
#
# COMPACT_ATOMS: atom_id res chain seq x y z
N MET A 1 11.69 -15.40 -8.57
CA MET A 1 10.57 -16.25 -8.10
C MET A 1 9.43 -15.44 -7.47
N SER A 2 9.51 -14.11 -7.27
CA SER A 2 8.39 -13.32 -6.72
C SER A 2 7.41 -12.76 -7.77
N SER A 3 7.85 -12.55 -9.01
CA SER A 3 7.01 -12.01 -10.10
C SER A 3 5.79 -12.88 -10.39
N ASP A 4 5.97 -14.20 -10.37
CA ASP A 4 4.96 -15.15 -10.85
C ASP A 4 3.76 -15.20 -9.89
N VAL A 5 4.00 -15.02 -8.58
CA VAL A 5 2.95 -15.03 -7.55
C VAL A 5 2.16 -13.71 -7.55
N ALA A 6 2.82 -12.59 -7.83
CA ALA A 6 2.14 -11.30 -7.97
C ALA A 6 1.24 -11.26 -9.22
N GLU A 7 1.72 -11.80 -10.33
CA GLU A 7 0.93 -11.93 -11.56
C GLU A 7 -0.29 -12.83 -11.34
N GLU A 8 -0.12 -13.98 -10.68
CA GLU A 8 -1.23 -14.85 -10.30
C GLU A 8 -2.25 -14.13 -9.42
N TYR A 9 -1.80 -13.39 -8.40
CA TYR A 9 -2.68 -12.60 -7.53
C TYR A 9 -3.50 -11.60 -8.35
N PHE A 10 -2.89 -10.74 -9.17
CA PHE A 10 -3.62 -9.71 -9.91
C PHE A 10 -4.54 -10.27 -10.99
N SER A 11 -4.20 -11.42 -11.58
CA SER A 11 -5.02 -12.07 -12.61
C SER A 11 -6.44 -12.42 -12.12
N GLN A 12 -6.63 -12.53 -10.81
CA GLN A 12 -7.91 -12.87 -10.19
C GLN A 12 -8.88 -11.69 -10.09
N TRP A 13 -8.41 -10.44 -10.26
CA TRP A 13 -9.19 -9.22 -9.96
C TRP A 13 -9.67 -8.45 -11.19
N GLY A 14 -9.52 -9.01 -12.39
CA GLY A 14 -9.99 -8.44 -13.66
C GLY A 14 -8.85 -7.93 -14.53
N THR A 15 -9.09 -7.86 -15.85
CA THR A 15 -8.03 -7.61 -16.86
C THR A 15 -7.33 -6.27 -16.73
N ASN A 16 -7.96 -5.29 -16.06
CA ASN A 16 -7.43 -3.94 -15.91
C ASN A 16 -6.50 -3.78 -14.70
N VAL A 17 -6.45 -4.76 -13.80
CA VAL A 17 -5.69 -4.68 -12.54
C VAL A 17 -4.23 -5.06 -12.77
N THR A 18 -3.94 -6.14 -13.50
CA THR A 18 -2.57 -6.59 -13.76
C THR A 18 -1.66 -5.50 -14.36
N PRO A 19 -2.10 -4.69 -15.36
CA PRO A 19 -1.30 -3.60 -15.89
C PRO A 19 -0.98 -2.48 -14.90
N LEU A 20 -1.76 -2.34 -13.82
CA LEU A 20 -1.51 -1.39 -12.74
C LEU A 20 -0.65 -2.01 -11.63
N GLY A 21 -0.95 -3.26 -11.26
CA GLY A 21 -0.33 -3.93 -10.12
C GLY A 21 1.10 -4.38 -10.36
N MET A 22 1.41 -4.88 -11.55
CA MET A 22 2.75 -5.37 -11.86
C MET A 22 3.82 -4.26 -11.83
N PRO A 23 3.60 -3.05 -12.41
CA PRO A 23 4.52 -1.94 -12.23
C PRO A 23 4.78 -1.56 -10.77
N LEU A 24 3.75 -1.54 -9.92
CA LEU A 24 3.88 -1.24 -8.49
C LEU A 24 4.69 -2.32 -7.76
N HIS A 25 4.42 -3.59 -8.05
CA HIS A 25 5.17 -4.71 -7.52
C HIS A 25 6.66 -4.59 -7.88
N VAL A 26 6.95 -4.33 -9.16
CA VAL A 26 8.33 -4.14 -9.63
C VAL A 26 9.00 -2.93 -8.97
N ALA A 27 8.28 -1.81 -8.80
CA ALA A 27 8.81 -0.63 -8.13
C ALA A 27 9.20 -0.91 -6.67
N LEU A 28 8.36 -1.63 -5.93
CA LEU A 28 8.64 -2.01 -4.54
C LEU A 28 9.83 -2.98 -4.45
N LEU A 29 9.91 -3.98 -5.34
CA LEU A 29 11.08 -4.87 -5.39
C LEU A 29 12.37 -4.15 -5.78
N ALA A 30 12.30 -3.17 -6.68
CA ALA A 30 13.46 -2.36 -7.06
C ALA A 30 13.97 -1.48 -5.91
N GLN A 31 13.10 -1.12 -4.97
CA GLN A 31 13.47 -0.51 -3.69
C GLN A 31 14.01 -1.54 -2.67
N GLY A 32 14.16 -2.81 -3.03
CA GLY A 32 14.69 -3.84 -2.14
C GLY A 32 13.69 -4.30 -1.06
N CYS A 33 12.39 -4.09 -1.28
CA CYS A 33 11.38 -4.73 -0.44
C CYS A 33 11.35 -6.24 -0.70
N ASP A 34 11.21 -7.01 0.37
CA ASP A 34 10.74 -8.38 0.30
C ASP A 34 9.22 -8.36 0.16
N SER A 35 8.66 -9.29 -0.63
CA SER A 35 7.22 -9.37 -0.86
C SER A 35 6.66 -10.71 -0.40
N TYR A 36 5.42 -10.69 0.10
CA TYR A 36 4.70 -11.89 0.48
C TYR A 36 3.21 -11.74 0.16
N VAL A 37 2.58 -12.83 -0.27
CA VAL A 37 1.15 -12.84 -0.59
C VAL A 37 0.35 -13.35 0.60
N LYS A 38 -0.67 -12.59 0.99
CA LYS A 38 -1.74 -13.03 1.89
C LYS A 38 -2.99 -13.30 1.07
N THR A 39 -3.99 -13.88 1.71
CA THR A 39 -5.26 -14.25 1.05
C THR A 39 -5.91 -13.11 0.27
N ILE A 40 -5.76 -11.87 0.74
CA ILE A 40 -6.46 -10.73 0.15
C ILE A 40 -5.53 -9.63 -0.36
N TYR A 41 -4.24 -9.59 -0.02
CA TYR A 41 -3.30 -8.52 -0.39
C TYR A 41 -1.87 -9.04 -0.60
N ILE A 42 -1.01 -8.24 -1.25
CA ILE A 42 0.44 -8.46 -1.27
C ILE A 42 1.10 -7.47 -0.30
N GLY A 43 1.83 -7.97 0.69
CA GLY A 43 2.59 -7.16 1.63
C GLY A 43 4.03 -6.98 1.18
N TYR A 44 4.62 -5.84 1.54
CA TYR A 44 5.99 -5.46 1.22
C TYR A 44 6.70 -4.94 2.46
N GLU A 45 7.88 -5.47 2.74
CA GLU A 45 8.64 -5.14 3.93
C GLU A 45 10.12 -4.93 3.64
N ILE A 46 10.79 -4.16 4.50
CA ILE A 46 12.25 -4.04 4.54
C ILE A 46 12.68 -4.40 5.96
N SER A 47 13.53 -5.42 6.09
CA SER A 47 14.06 -5.86 7.39
C SER A 47 12.97 -6.20 8.44
N GLY A 48 11.82 -6.70 7.98
CA GLY A 48 10.67 -7.05 8.82
C GLY A 48 9.74 -5.89 9.17
N GLU A 49 10.01 -4.68 8.67
CA GLU A 49 9.13 -3.53 8.82
C GLU A 49 8.28 -3.32 7.56
N MET A 50 6.97 -3.16 7.76
CA MET A 50 6.02 -2.96 6.67
C MET A 50 6.23 -1.61 5.97
N VAL A 51 6.45 -1.67 4.66
CA VAL A 51 6.58 -0.50 3.78
C VAL A 51 5.25 -0.19 3.11
N ALA A 52 4.61 -1.23 2.57
CA ALA A 52 3.40 -1.07 1.77
C ALA A 52 2.56 -2.35 1.73
N ALA A 53 1.31 -2.20 1.32
CA ALA A 53 0.46 -3.30 0.91
C ALA A 53 -0.33 -2.94 -0.34
N LEU A 54 -0.37 -3.85 -1.32
CA LEU A 54 -1.22 -3.75 -2.50
C LEU A 54 -2.48 -4.58 -2.29
N TYR A 55 -3.62 -3.90 -2.28
CA TYR A 55 -4.93 -4.50 -2.17
C TYR A 55 -5.70 -4.32 -3.48
N ALA A 56 -5.82 -5.40 -4.26
CA ALA A 56 -6.53 -5.37 -5.53
C ALA A 56 -8.04 -5.40 -5.32
N HIS A 57 -8.74 -4.61 -6.12
CA HIS A 57 -10.18 -4.61 -6.27
C HIS A 57 -10.54 -4.84 -7.74
N ALA A 58 -11.83 -5.01 -8.04
CA ALA A 58 -12.32 -5.31 -9.38
C ALA A 58 -11.92 -4.29 -10.48
N ASN A 59 -11.59 -3.05 -10.10
CA ASN A 59 -11.33 -1.96 -11.03
C ASN A 59 -10.20 -0.99 -10.61
N HIS A 60 -9.53 -1.24 -9.49
CA HIS A 60 -8.47 -0.39 -8.97
C HIS A 60 -7.59 -1.17 -8.02
N ILE A 61 -6.46 -0.58 -7.65
CA ILE A 61 -5.58 -1.09 -6.59
C ILE A 61 -5.53 -0.03 -5.50
N GLU A 62 -5.74 -0.45 -4.27
CA GLU A 62 -5.46 0.36 -3.10
C GLU A 62 -4.02 0.06 -2.64
N LEU A 63 -3.16 1.06 -2.67
CA LEU A 63 -1.77 0.99 -2.21
C LEU A 63 -1.68 1.71 -0.86
N ALA A 64 -1.65 0.94 0.23
CA ALA A 64 -1.40 1.47 1.57
C ALA A 64 0.10 1.58 1.83
N LEU A 65 0.55 2.67 2.46
CA LEU A 65 1.97 3.06 2.52
C LEU A 65 2.38 3.54 3.92
N ALA A 66 3.65 3.30 4.27
CA ALA A 66 4.31 3.76 5.50
C ALA A 66 4.77 5.24 5.43
N VAL A 67 3.92 6.11 4.89
CA VAL A 67 4.15 7.56 4.81
C VAL A 67 3.72 8.26 6.11
N ALA A 68 3.98 9.56 6.22
CA ALA A 68 3.51 10.36 7.35
C ALA A 68 1.97 10.41 7.39
N GLU A 69 1.38 10.42 8.59
CA GLU A 69 -0.09 10.46 8.75
C GLU A 69 -0.69 11.83 8.36
N ASP A 70 0.09 12.90 8.48
CA ASP A 70 -0.25 14.28 8.09
C ASP A 70 0.27 14.65 6.69
N HIS A 71 0.51 13.66 5.82
CA HIS A 71 1.09 13.86 4.50
C HIS A 71 0.30 14.92 3.68
N PRO A 72 0.98 15.90 3.06
CA PRO A 72 0.32 17.06 2.45
C PRO A 72 -0.47 16.74 1.17
N ASN A 73 -0.22 15.57 0.56
CA ASN A 73 -0.92 15.17 -0.66
C ASN A 73 -2.37 14.76 -0.37
N MET A 74 -3.31 15.60 -0.77
CA MET A 74 -4.75 15.44 -0.55
C MET A 74 -5.39 14.28 -1.34
N VAL A 75 -4.68 13.65 -2.27
CA VAL A 75 -5.17 12.47 -3.00
C VAL A 75 -5.11 11.21 -2.11
N LEU A 76 -4.21 11.20 -1.13
CA LEU A 76 -4.11 10.12 -0.16
C LEU A 76 -5.35 10.09 0.74
N LYS A 77 -5.86 8.88 0.97
CA LYS A 77 -7.00 8.63 1.84
C LYS A 77 -6.55 7.98 3.12
N ASP A 78 -7.29 8.23 4.20
CA ASP A 78 -7.13 7.48 5.43
C ASP A 78 -7.39 5.99 5.20
N ALA A 79 -6.44 5.14 5.57
CA ALA A 79 -6.48 3.70 5.39
C ALA A 79 -6.99 2.94 6.62
N SER A 80 -7.71 3.59 7.54
CA SER A 80 -8.15 2.97 8.80
C SER A 80 -9.05 1.75 8.61
N HIS A 81 -9.70 1.57 7.45
CA HIS A 81 -10.49 0.37 7.15
C HIS A 81 -9.62 -0.89 7.01
N LEU A 82 -8.33 -0.73 6.71
CA LEU A 82 -7.38 -1.85 6.55
C LEU A 82 -6.77 -2.29 7.89
N THR A 83 -6.93 -1.49 8.95
CA THR A 83 -6.50 -1.80 10.32
C THR A 83 -5.01 -2.05 10.50
N TRP A 84 -4.17 -1.62 9.56
CA TRP A 84 -2.72 -1.63 9.71
C TRP A 84 -2.25 -0.48 10.57
N ARG A 85 -1.50 -0.80 11.62
CA ARG A 85 -1.01 0.20 12.60
C ARG A 85 0.00 1.17 11.98
N THR A 86 0.79 0.70 11.01
CA THR A 86 1.93 1.40 10.42
C THR A 86 1.68 1.89 8.98
N LEU A 87 0.52 1.61 8.39
CA LEU A 87 0.18 2.07 7.03
C LEU A 87 -1.01 3.03 7.13
N PRO A 88 -0.78 4.32 7.45
CA PRO A 88 -1.87 5.23 7.78
C PRO A 88 -2.70 5.65 6.56
N LEU A 89 -2.06 5.74 5.40
CA LEU A 89 -2.64 6.33 4.20
C LEU A 89 -2.57 5.36 3.03
N ALA A 90 -3.55 5.49 2.13
CA ALA A 90 -3.61 4.73 0.90
C ALA A 90 -3.87 5.61 -0.33
N LEU A 91 -3.28 5.21 -1.45
CA LEU A 91 -3.56 5.74 -2.79
C LEU A 91 -4.44 4.75 -3.56
N GLU A 92 -5.53 5.23 -4.15
CA GLU A 92 -6.28 4.44 -5.13
C GLU A 92 -5.71 4.64 -6.54
N ILE A 93 -5.15 3.58 -7.12
CA ILE A 93 -4.61 3.55 -8.48
C ILE A 93 -5.68 2.99 -9.42
N ARG A 94 -6.15 3.82 -10.34
CA ARG A 94 -7.20 3.49 -11.33
C ARG A 94 -6.69 3.55 -12.77
N SER A 95 -5.53 4.17 -12.97
CA SER A 95 -4.95 4.42 -14.28
C SER A 95 -3.42 4.37 -14.23
N THR A 96 -2.79 4.30 -15.40
CA THR A 96 -1.33 4.36 -15.49
C THR A 96 -0.74 5.72 -15.11
N GLU A 97 -1.55 6.79 -15.12
CA GLU A 97 -1.11 8.13 -14.70
C GLU A 97 -0.85 8.17 -13.19
N ASP A 98 -1.66 7.44 -12.41
CA ASP A 98 -1.50 7.32 -10.96
C ASP A 98 -0.17 6.63 -10.57
N LEU A 99 0.44 5.87 -11.48
CA LEU A 99 1.69 5.14 -11.22
C LEU A 99 2.88 6.08 -10.98
N VAL A 100 2.85 7.29 -11.54
CA VAL A 100 3.93 8.27 -11.33
C VAL A 100 3.95 8.69 -9.87
N LEU A 101 2.81 9.13 -9.34
CA LEU A 101 2.67 9.49 -7.93
C LEU A 101 2.89 8.28 -7.01
N ALA A 102 2.40 7.10 -7.40
CA ALA A 102 2.62 5.88 -6.63
C ALA A 102 4.13 5.57 -6.49
N GLY A 103 4.92 5.77 -7.54
CA GLY A 103 6.37 5.60 -7.50
C GLY A 103 7.06 6.53 -6.50
N GLU A 104 6.69 7.82 -6.50
CA GLU A 104 7.22 8.82 -5.56
C GLU A 104 6.91 8.44 -4.11
N LEU A 105 5.67 8.04 -3.84
CA LEU A 105 5.23 7.63 -2.51
C LEU A 105 5.87 6.31 -2.04
N ILE A 106 6.09 5.36 -2.96
CA ILE A 106 6.84 4.13 -2.68
C ILE A 106 8.27 4.47 -2.26
N GLU A 107 8.95 5.35 -2.99
CA GLU A 107 10.30 5.79 -2.65
C GLU A 107 10.33 6.46 -1.27
N GLU A 108 9.40 7.38 -0.98
CA GLU A 108 9.29 8.02 0.33
C GLU A 108 9.10 7.01 1.46
N ALA A 109 8.14 6.09 1.33
CA ALA A 109 7.88 5.07 2.34
C ALA A 109 9.13 4.20 2.59
N CYS A 110 9.83 3.80 1.54
CA CYS A 110 11.08 3.04 1.66
C CYS A 110 12.19 3.84 2.35
N VAL A 111 12.34 5.13 2.03
CA VAL A 111 13.31 6.03 2.68
C VAL A 111 12.99 6.18 4.17
N ARG A 112 11.71 6.35 4.51
CA ARG A 112 11.27 6.50 5.91
C ARG A 112 11.61 5.27 6.75
N ILE A 113 11.32 4.08 6.22
CA ILE A 113 11.58 2.79 6.87
C ILE A 113 13.09 2.55 6.99
N ARG A 114 13.86 2.64 5.90
CA ARG A 114 15.33 2.46 5.96
C ARG A 114 16.02 3.46 6.88
N GLY A 115 15.50 4.68 6.95
CA GLY A 115 16.01 5.75 7.81
C GLY A 115 15.60 5.63 9.26
N GLY A 116 14.73 4.67 9.63
CA GLY A 116 14.17 4.56 10.99
C GLY A 116 13.36 5.78 11.43
N SER A 117 12.78 6.49 10.46
CA SER A 117 12.01 7.73 10.66
C SER A 117 10.50 7.53 10.55
N HIS A 118 10.07 6.30 10.29
CA HIS A 118 8.66 5.94 10.35
C HIS A 118 8.20 5.83 11.81
N ASP A 119 7.31 6.72 12.21
CA ASP A 119 6.86 6.94 13.59
C ASP A 119 5.35 6.69 13.78
N VAL A 120 4.69 6.12 12.77
CA VAL A 120 3.25 5.89 12.81
C VAL A 120 2.94 4.53 13.42
N GLU A 121 2.19 4.53 14.52
CA GLU A 121 1.69 3.32 15.14
C GLU A 121 0.29 3.56 15.74
N ARG A 122 -0.74 3.39 14.91
CA ARG A 122 -2.14 3.57 15.31
C ARG A 122 -2.57 2.52 16.34
N ASP A 123 -3.28 2.95 17.37
CA ASP A 123 -3.81 2.08 18.42
C ASP A 123 -5.22 1.53 18.08
N ASN A 124 -5.73 0.62 18.91
CA ASN A 124 -7.06 0.04 18.71
C ASN A 124 -8.18 1.09 18.84
N ASP A 125 -7.99 2.10 19.69
CA ASP A 125 -8.98 3.15 19.92
C ASP A 125 -9.15 4.01 18.67
N HIS A 126 -8.07 4.28 17.94
CA HIS A 126 -8.09 4.94 16.64
C HIS A 126 -9.00 4.17 15.68
N PHE A 127 -8.81 2.86 15.50
CA PHE A 127 -9.64 2.07 14.58
C PHE A 127 -11.10 1.98 15.01
N ILE A 128 -11.39 1.92 16.32
CA ILE A 128 -12.76 1.94 16.84
C ILE A 128 -13.44 3.26 16.48
N ARG A 129 -12.77 4.40 16.73
CA ARG A 129 -13.30 5.74 16.40
C ARG A 129 -13.50 5.92 14.91
N SER A 130 -12.53 5.55 14.08
CA SER A 130 -12.65 5.65 12.62
C SER A 130 -13.79 4.79 12.07
N ARG A 131 -14.05 3.62 12.68
CA ARG A 131 -15.20 2.78 12.30
C ARG A 131 -16.53 3.42 12.70
N GLN A 132 -16.61 4.05 13.86
CA GLN A 132 -17.83 4.75 14.30
C GLN A 132 -18.16 5.92 13.35
N ALA A 133 -17.17 6.75 13.03
CA ALA A 133 -17.34 7.90 12.14
C ALA A 133 -17.78 7.53 10.71
N ARG A 134 -17.44 6.33 10.21
CA ARG A 134 -17.90 5.85 8.89
C ARG A 134 -19.34 5.34 8.86
N ASN A 135 -19.89 5.02 10.03
CA ASN A 135 -21.25 4.45 10.17
C ASN A 135 -22.29 5.52 10.54
N GLU A 136 -21.87 6.77 10.72
CA GLU A 136 -22.70 7.95 10.96
C GLU A 136 -22.99 8.68 9.65
#